data_AF-A0AAD7LSS5-F1
#
_entry.id   AF-A0AAD7LSS5-F1
#
_cell.length_a   1.000
_cell.length_b   1.000
_cell.length_c   1.000
_cell.angle_alpha   90.00
_cell.angle_beta   90.00
_cell.angle_gamma   90.00
#
_symmetry.space_group_name_H-M   'P 1'
#
loop_
_entity.id
_entity.type
_entity.pdbx_description
1 polymer ?
#
loop_
_entity_poly.entity_id
_entity_poly.type
_entity_poly.pdbx_seq_one_letter_code
_entity_poly.pdbx_strand_id
1 'polypeptide(L)'
;MKLMDGYSRPKFNIAGGMEWLCFRLDMLSSITFAFSLIFLISIQNGVIDPGVACLSVTYGLNLNTLQALVICNLCNLENKIISVERILQYTCIPSEPPLVEQSKQPDPSWPLHGKVDIRDLQVR
;
A
#
# COMPACT_ATOMS: atom_id res chain seq x y z
N MET A 1 7.15 18.07 18.53
CA MET A 1 5.87 17.36 18.78
C MET A 1 4.96 17.32 17.55
N LYS A 2 4.56 18.47 16.96
CA LYS A 2 3.69 18.50 15.75
C LYS A 2 4.15 17.66 14.56
N LEU A 3 5.45 17.59 14.26
CA LEU A 3 6.00 16.76 13.17
C LEU A 3 5.80 15.25 13.41
N MET A 4 5.99 14.81 14.65
CA MET A 4 5.80 13.40 15.04
C MET A 4 4.33 13.01 15.00
N ASP A 5 3.44 13.93 15.40
CA ASP A 5 1.99 13.74 15.28
C ASP A 5 1.56 13.68 13.81
N GLY A 6 2.11 14.55 12.96
CA GLY A 6 1.85 14.56 11.52
C GLY A 6 2.23 13.25 10.83
N TYR A 7 3.34 12.63 11.27
CA TYR A 7 3.77 11.33 10.76
C TYR A 7 2.97 10.14 11.33
N SER A 8 2.55 10.22 12.58
CA SER A 8 1.88 9.11 13.28
C SER A 8 0.40 8.98 12.92
N ARG A 9 -0.29 10.09 12.64
CA ARG A 9 -1.73 10.11 12.31
C ARG A 9 -2.09 9.23 11.10
N PRO A 10 -1.42 9.33 9.94
CA PRO A 10 -1.71 8.47 8.79
C PRO A 10 -1.51 7.00 9.10
N LYS A 11 -0.43 6.65 9.82
CA LYS A 11 -0.17 5.26 10.23
C LYS A 11 -1.28 4.70 11.10
N PHE A 12 -1.76 5.50 12.07
CA PHE A 12 -2.87 5.10 12.93
C PHE A 12 -4.17 4.88 12.13
N ASN A 13 -4.48 5.79 11.21
CA ASN A 13 -5.67 5.66 10.35
C ASN A 13 -5.59 4.44 9.43
N ILE A 14 -4.41 4.16 8.87
CA ILE A 14 -4.19 2.97 8.05
C ILE A 14 -4.36 1.70 8.89
N ALA A 15 -3.75 1.63 10.07
CA ALA A 15 -3.90 0.48 10.96
C ALA A 15 -5.37 0.27 11.37
N GLY A 16 -6.07 1.33 11.77
CA GLY A 16 -7.49 1.26 12.11
C GLY A 16 -8.37 0.84 10.93
N GLY A 17 -8.06 1.32 9.72
CA GLY A 17 -8.75 0.93 8.49
C GLY A 17 -8.54 -0.55 8.14
N MET A 18 -7.32 -1.07 8.30
CA MET A 18 -7.00 -2.47 8.05
C MET A 18 -7.74 -3.39 9.03
N GLU A 19 -7.70 -3.09 10.34
CA GLU A 19 -8.41 -3.87 11.35
C GLU A 19 -9.93 -3.87 11.14
N TRP A 20 -10.49 -2.69 10.80
CA TRP A 20 -11.92 -2.58 10.49
C TRP A 20 -12.31 -3.43 9.27
N LEU A 21 -11.48 -3.42 8.22
CA LEU A 21 -11.70 -4.25 7.03
C LEU A 21 -11.62 -5.74 7.36
N CYS A 22 -10.61 -6.19 8.11
CA CYS A 22 -10.49 -7.58 8.57
C CYS A 22 -11.73 -8.02 9.34
N PHE A 23 -12.15 -7.24 10.32
CA PHE A 23 -13.35 -7.54 11.11
C PHE A 23 -14.62 -7.69 10.26
N ARG A 24 -14.79 -6.83 9.26
CA ARG A 24 -15.93 -6.92 8.32
C ARG A 24 -15.88 -8.18 7.48
N LEU A 25 -14.70 -8.57 7.00
CA LEU A 25 -14.52 -9.77 6.20
C LEU A 25 -14.73 -11.04 7.01
N ASP A 26 -14.23 -11.08 8.24
CA ASP A 26 -14.45 -12.20 9.16
C ASP A 26 -15.94 -12.38 9.47
N MET A 27 -16.69 -11.28 9.66
CA MET A 27 -18.15 -11.34 9.82
C MET A 27 -18.83 -11.92 8.58
N LEU A 28 -18.50 -11.45 7.38
CA LEU A 28 -19.09 -11.96 6.13
C LEU A 28 -18.73 -13.43 5.90
N SER A 29 -17.49 -13.83 6.15
CA SER A 29 -17.04 -15.22 6.04
C SER A 29 -17.73 -16.12 7.07
N SER A 30 -17.92 -15.64 8.30
CA SER A 30 -18.62 -16.38 9.35
C SER A 30 -20.10 -16.58 9.02
N ILE A 31 -20.77 -15.53 8.52
CA ILE A 31 -22.17 -15.60 8.10
C ILE A 31 -22.35 -16.60 6.95
N THR A 32 -21.51 -16.51 5.91
CA THR A 32 -21.56 -17.43 4.76
C THR A 32 -21.27 -18.87 5.18
N PHE A 33 -20.30 -19.07 6.07
CA PHE A 33 -20.00 -20.39 6.64
C PHE A 33 -21.17 -20.94 7.46
N ALA A 34 -21.84 -20.12 8.29
CA ALA A 34 -23.03 -20.53 9.03
C ALA A 34 -24.17 -20.97 8.09
N PHE A 35 -24.43 -20.22 7.01
CA PHE A 35 -25.40 -20.62 5.98
C PHE A 35 -25.02 -21.94 5.32
N SER A 36 -23.72 -22.16 5.02
CA SER A 36 -23.24 -23.42 4.44
C SER A 36 -23.48 -24.61 5.36
N LEU A 37 -23.30 -24.44 6.68
CA LEU A 37 -23.57 -25.47 7.68
C LEU A 37 -25.07 -25.77 7.81
N ILE A 38 -25.92 -24.73 7.83
CA ILE A 38 -27.38 -24.91 7.86
C ILE A 38 -27.84 -25.69 6.63
N PHE A 39 -27.30 -25.38 5.45
CA PHE A 39 -27.61 -26.11 4.23
C PHE A 39 -27.15 -27.57 4.28
N LEU A 40 -25.94 -27.81 4.78
CA LEU A 40 -25.37 -29.15 4.95
C LEU A 40 -26.24 -30.03 5.88
N ILE A 41 -26.76 -29.45 6.97
CA ILE A 41 -27.63 -30.14 7.93
C ILE A 41 -29.05 -30.33 7.38
N SER A 42 -29.55 -29.38 6.57
CA SER A 42 -30.91 -29.42 6.03
C SER A 42 -31.07 -30.44 4.88
N ILE A 43 -29.98 -30.85 4.24
CA ILE A 43 -30.00 -31.90 3.21
C ILE A 43 -30.31 -33.25 3.86
N GLN A 44 -31.30 -33.94 3.30
CA GLN A 44 -31.76 -35.22 3.78
C GLN A 44 -30.68 -36.32 3.63
N ASN A 45 -30.61 -37.20 4.64
CA ASN A 45 -29.63 -38.28 4.73
C ASN A 45 -29.59 -39.13 3.43
N GLY A 46 -28.43 -39.19 2.77
CA GLY A 46 -28.18 -40.06 1.60
C GLY A 46 -27.68 -39.35 0.34
N VAL A 47 -27.70 -38.02 0.27
CA VAL A 47 -27.24 -37.27 -0.92
C VAL A 47 -25.73 -36.96 -0.87
N ILE A 48 -25.19 -36.70 0.32
CA ILE A 48 -23.79 -36.30 0.52
C ILE A 48 -23.09 -37.34 1.39
N ASP A 49 -21.93 -37.81 0.92
CA ASP A 49 -21.04 -38.66 1.72
C ASP A 49 -20.53 -37.88 2.95
N PRO A 50 -20.65 -38.42 4.17
CA PRO A 50 -20.24 -37.73 5.38
C PRO A 50 -18.75 -37.36 5.41
N GLY A 51 -17.89 -38.09 4.69
CA GLY A 51 -16.49 -37.74 4.52
C GLY A 51 -16.30 -36.45 3.72
N VAL A 52 -17.03 -36.30 2.61
CA VAL A 52 -17.01 -35.07 1.79
C VAL A 52 -17.59 -33.87 2.56
N ALA A 53 -18.67 -34.09 3.32
CA ALA A 53 -19.26 -33.08 4.19
C ALA A 53 -18.25 -32.55 5.23
N CYS A 54 -17.53 -33.46 5.89
CA CYS A 54 -16.49 -33.11 6.85
C CYS A 54 -15.34 -32.32 6.19
N LEU A 55 -14.87 -32.77 5.03
CA LEU A 55 -13.82 -32.08 4.26
C LEU A 55 -14.24 -30.65 3.90
N SER A 56 -15.48 -30.46 3.43
CA SER A 56 -16.01 -29.13 3.09
C SER A 56 -15.98 -28.17 4.29
N VAL A 57 -16.34 -28.65 5.48
CA VAL A 57 -16.33 -27.86 6.71
C VAL A 57 -14.90 -27.48 7.10
N THR A 58 -13.96 -28.44 7.06
CA THR A 58 -12.54 -28.19 7.37
C THR A 58 -11.92 -27.19 6.39
N TYR A 59 -12.22 -27.29 5.10
CA TYR A 59 -11.73 -26.31 4.12
C TYR A 59 -12.39 -24.94 4.31
N GLY A 60 -13.70 -24.87 4.59
CA GLY A 60 -14.39 -23.62 4.88
C GLY A 60 -13.79 -22.85 6.06
N LEU A 61 -13.42 -23.54 7.14
CA LEU A 61 -12.75 -22.93 8.29
C LEU A 61 -11.36 -22.38 7.93
N ASN A 62 -10.56 -23.15 7.19
CA ASN A 62 -9.23 -22.71 6.77
C ASN A 62 -9.28 -21.53 5.79
N LEU A 63 -10.29 -21.48 4.91
CA LEU A 63 -10.46 -20.42 3.93
C LEU A 63 -10.66 -19.05 4.58
N ASN A 64 -11.34 -18.97 5.72
CA ASN A 64 -11.54 -17.70 6.43
C ASN A 64 -10.19 -17.07 6.85
N THR A 65 -9.33 -17.85 7.49
CA THR A 65 -7.99 -17.39 7.90
C THR A 65 -7.13 -17.01 6.69
N LEU A 66 -7.19 -17.79 5.60
CA LEU A 66 -6.47 -17.48 4.37
C LEU A 66 -6.97 -16.19 3.72
N GLN A 67 -8.28 -15.95 3.72
CA GLN A 67 -8.89 -14.75 3.17
C GLN A 67 -8.38 -13.49 3.88
N ALA A 68 -8.38 -13.47 5.22
CA ALA A 68 -7.86 -12.34 5.99
C ALA A 68 -6.37 -12.07 5.66
N LEU A 69 -5.56 -13.12 5.57
CA LEU A 69 -4.15 -13.00 5.24
C LEU A 69 -3.93 -12.45 3.81
N VAL A 70 -4.69 -12.93 2.83
CA VAL A 70 -4.58 -12.47 1.43
C VAL A 70 -4.95 -11.00 1.33
N ILE A 71 -6.04 -10.58 1.96
CA ILE A 71 -6.50 -9.18 1.93
C ILE A 71 -5.46 -8.26 2.56
N CYS A 72 -4.93 -8.62 3.74
CA CYS A 72 -3.86 -7.87 4.40
C CYS A 72 -2.62 -7.74 3.50
N ASN A 73 -2.22 -8.81 2.83
CA ASN A 73 -1.09 -8.77 1.90
C ASN A 73 -1.37 -7.88 0.69
N LEU A 74 -2.59 -7.92 0.13
CA LEU A 74 -2.98 -7.07 -0.98
C LEU A 74 -2.94 -5.59 -0.61
N CYS A 75 -3.55 -5.19 0.51
CA CYS A 75 -3.50 -3.81 0.99
C CYS A 75 -2.07 -3.34 1.27
N ASN A 76 -1.21 -4.22 1.82
CA ASN A 76 0.20 -3.90 2.02
C ASN A 76 0.96 -3.74 0.70
N LEU A 77 0.65 -4.54 -0.31
CA LEU A 77 1.23 -4.44 -1.64
C LEU A 77 0.81 -3.12 -2.32
N GLU A 78 -0.47 -2.77 -2.25
CA GLU A 78 -1.01 -1.51 -2.76
C GLU A 78 -0.34 -0.29 -2.11
N ASN A 79 -0.08 -0.33 -0.80
CA ASN A 79 0.66 0.75 -0.15
C ASN A 79 2.13 0.82 -0.60
N LYS A 80 2.76 -0.33 -0.87
CA LYS A 80 4.16 -0.39 -1.30
C LYS A 80 4.35 0.03 -2.76
N ILE A 81 3.43 -0.28 -3.66
CA ILE A 81 3.56 0.06 -5.08
C ILE A 81 3.57 1.58 -5.31
N ILE A 82 2.92 2.37 -4.45
CA ILE A 82 2.97 3.84 -4.49
C ILE A 82 4.42 4.36 -4.42
N SER A 83 5.30 3.67 -3.68
CA SER A 83 6.71 4.06 -3.61
C SER A 83 7.42 3.84 -4.94
N VAL A 84 7.10 2.76 -5.66
CA VAL A 84 7.62 2.48 -6.99
C VAL A 84 7.09 3.49 -8.00
N GLU A 85 5.79 3.83 -7.92
CA GLU A 85 5.18 4.87 -8.75
C GLU A 85 5.90 6.22 -8.57
N ARG A 86 6.21 6.61 -7.33
CA ARG A 86 6.96 7.85 -7.07
C ARG A 86 8.38 7.83 -7.63
N ILE A 87 9.08 6.70 -7.55
CA ILE A 87 10.40 6.57 -8.17
C ILE A 87 10.29 6.79 -9.67
N LEU A 88 9.31 6.15 -10.33
CA LEU A 88 9.08 6.32 -11.75
C LEU A 88 8.75 7.78 -12.10
N GLN A 89 7.91 8.45 -11.30
CA GLN A 89 7.63 9.88 -11.47
C GLN A 89 8.90 10.73 -11.42
N TYR A 90 9.82 10.46 -10.49
CA TYR A 90 11.11 11.16 -10.41
C TYR A 90 12.09 10.85 -11.55
N THR A 91 11.87 9.79 -12.33
CA THR A 91 12.66 9.56 -13.55
C THR A 91 12.16 10.38 -14.74
N CYS A 92 10.91 10.85 -14.69
CA CYS A 92 10.27 11.58 -15.77
C CYS A 92 10.31 13.11 -15.58
N ILE A 93 10.78 13.61 -14.44
CA ILE A 93 10.89 15.06 -14.21
C ILE A 93 11.96 15.67 -15.13
N PRO A 94 11.75 16.92 -15.60
CA PRO A 94 12.75 17.60 -16.41
C PRO A 94 14.04 17.76 -15.60
N SER A 95 15.16 17.32 -16.19
CA SER A 95 16.46 17.49 -15.56
C SER A 95 16.80 18.98 -15.47
N GLU A 96 17.41 19.36 -14.36
CA GLU A 96 18.11 20.64 -14.27
C GLU A 96 19.22 20.71 -15.33
N PRO A 97 19.63 21.94 -15.72
CA PRO A 97 20.75 22.13 -16.63
C PRO A 97 22.00 21.40 -16.14
N PRO A 98 22.85 20.88 -17.06
CA PRO A 98 24.05 20.16 -16.69
C PRO A 98 24.96 21.05 -15.82
N LEU A 99 25.53 20.43 -14.77
CA LEU A 99 26.34 21.11 -13.75
C LEU A 99 27.54 21.87 -14.36
N VAL A 100 28.07 21.35 -15.47
CA VAL A 100 29.18 21.95 -16.22
C VAL A 100 28.81 21.94 -17.69
N GLU A 101 28.64 23.13 -18.26
CA GLU A 101 28.51 23.32 -19.70
C GLU A 101 29.92 23.57 -20.27
N GLN A 102 30.47 22.63 -21.06
CA GLN A 102 31.84 22.75 -21.61
C GLN A 102 32.03 24.06 -22.42
N SER A 103 30.95 24.62 -22.95
CA SER A 103 30.95 25.89 -23.68
C SER A 103 31.05 27.14 -22.79
N LYS A 104 30.73 27.05 -21.49
CA LYS A 104 30.66 28.19 -20.56
C LYS A 104 31.50 28.00 -19.29
N GLN A 105 32.51 27.15 -19.36
CA GLN A 105 33.40 26.95 -18.22
C GLN A 105 34.24 28.22 -17.97
N PRO A 106 34.17 28.84 -16.77
CA PRO A 106 34.98 30.00 -16.47
C PRO A 106 36.46 29.61 -16.37
N ASP A 107 37.33 30.60 -16.57
CA ASP A 107 38.78 30.45 -16.45
C ASP A 107 39.16 29.91 -15.04
N PRO A 108 40.22 29.09 -14.89
CA PRO A 108 40.67 28.59 -13.58
C PRO A 108 40.93 29.68 -12.53
N SER A 109 41.22 30.90 -12.98
CA SER A 109 41.43 32.05 -12.10
C SER A 109 40.13 32.73 -11.62
N TRP A 110 38.97 32.29 -12.10
CA TRP A 110 37.67 32.79 -11.69
C TRP A 110 37.20 32.19 -10.35
N PRO A 111 36.58 32.98 -9.45
CA PRO A 111 36.37 34.41 -9.53
C PRO A 111 37.54 35.20 -8.91
N LEU A 112 38.19 36.06 -9.69
CA LEU A 112 39.36 36.85 -9.27
C LEU A 112 39.08 37.83 -8.10
N HIS A 113 37.88 38.42 -8.07
CA HIS A 113 37.53 39.49 -7.12
C HIS A 113 36.33 39.16 -6.22
N GLY A 114 35.75 37.95 -6.36
CA GLY A 114 34.62 37.48 -5.53
C GLY A 114 33.38 38.37 -5.51
N LYS A 115 33.24 39.34 -6.43
CA LYS A 115 32.15 40.30 -6.45
C LYS A 115 30.92 39.72 -7.16
N VAL A 116 29.79 39.69 -6.47
CA VAL A 116 28.49 39.31 -7.02
C VAL A 116 27.64 40.57 -7.17
N ASP A 117 27.17 40.85 -8.38
CA ASP A 117 26.28 41.98 -8.69
C ASP A 117 24.92 41.40 -9.11
N ILE A 118 23.89 41.65 -8.30
CA ILE A 118 22.54 41.13 -8.50
C ILE A 118 21.71 42.25 -9.12
N ARG A 119 21.26 42.05 -10.36
CA ARG A 119 20.48 43.04 -11.11
C ARG A 119 19.08 42.53 -11.39
N ASP A 120 18.08 43.29 -10.94
CA ASP A 120 16.65 43.04 -11.18
C ASP A 120 16.20 41.59 -10.92
N LEU A 121 16.79 40.94 -9.91
CA LEU A 121 16.48 39.55 -9.58
C LEU A 121 15.07 39.46 -9.00
N GLN A 122 14.19 38.76 -9.71
CA GLN A 122 12.87 38.40 -9.22
C GLN A 122 12.85 36.90 -8.91
N VAL A 123 12.63 36.58 -7.65
CA VAL A 123 12.42 35.21 -7.18
C VAL A 123 10.92 35.03 -6.97
N ARG A 124 10.36 33.96 -7.51
CA ARG A 124 8.92 33.66 -7.46
C ARG A 124 8.65 32.49 -6.52
#